data_AF-A0A538SXR6-F1
#
_entry.id   AF-A0A538SXR6-F1
#
_cell.length_a   1.000
_cell.length_b   1.000
_cell.length_c   1.000
_cell.angle_alpha   90.00
_cell.angle_beta   90.00
_cell.angle_gamma   90.00
#
_symmetry.space_group_name_H-M   'P 1'
#
loop_
_entity.id
_entity.type
_entity.pdbx_description
1 polymer ?
#
loop_
_entity_poly.entity_id
_entity_poly.type
_entity_poly.pdbx_seq_one_letter_code
_entity_poly.pdbx_strand_id
1 'polypeptide(L)'
;MTTTYVDLRSDTVTRPTPSMRRAMAEAEVGDDVFGEDPTVCLLEEETATLLGKEAALLVPSGCMGNEIAVSVHTRAGDSILLDRYCHIVQVEARAVTEMLGRRFLLRDGDRGRLRPEEVDAAAPHGEPGQAPLGLVEVENTHNWASGAIYPLERLEAVALAARARSLPVHLDGARLWNASAATGIAPASYAACADSVMVCGNSCGRSHPRAPAPRRAARLRSCEGETARRVVCGDGGPHDRPGRDRDEHRHRKCDHTPREASGVRPRGRLRGSPRRSLRRAGAVPCGDAPRRGRRRGRTGDRGGPGRGPIGAGPLTDPSEPQPGTLYLVGTPIGNVEDLSPRARRILGAVDLIAAEDTRHTQGLLTRFAIRRPLVSYHDHNKVRRTPEVIEKLKSGLSVAIVSDAGSPGISDPAFTLVRAAVAAGIPLVPIPGPSSALCALEVSGLPTDRFSFEGFLPRRSSRRRARIEELREDPRTLIFFESPHRLRECLRDLAESLGERPASISRELTKKFEETRRGTLPSLLEWVESEPPRGEFVVVVAGAPRADAGLSREGVSENEGEEEA
;
A
#
# COMPACT_ATOMS: atom_id res chain seq x y z
N MET A 1 -37.76 -5.45 39.40
CA MET A 1 -36.42 -5.82 38.91
C MET A 1 -36.59 -6.24 37.46
N THR A 2 -36.34 -5.35 36.51
CA THR A 2 -36.30 -5.72 35.08
C THR A 2 -35.08 -6.60 34.88
N THR A 3 -35.31 -7.91 34.69
CA THR A 3 -34.26 -8.85 34.33
C THR A 3 -33.70 -8.42 32.98
N THR A 4 -32.56 -7.76 32.99
CA THR A 4 -31.88 -7.34 31.76
C THR A 4 -31.45 -8.60 31.01
N TYR A 5 -32.16 -8.96 29.94
CA TYR A 5 -31.79 -10.09 29.09
C TYR A 5 -30.43 -9.81 28.45
N VAL A 6 -29.45 -10.69 28.68
CA VAL A 6 -28.14 -10.64 28.04
C VAL A 6 -28.19 -11.61 26.86
N ASP A 7 -28.23 -11.07 25.65
CA ASP A 7 -28.21 -11.87 24.42
C ASP A 7 -26.77 -12.36 24.15
N LEU A 8 -26.54 -13.65 24.37
CA LEU A 8 -25.23 -14.30 24.22
C LEU A 8 -25.09 -15.03 22.87
N ARG A 9 -26.00 -14.81 21.92
CA ARG A 9 -25.97 -15.51 20.62
C ARG A 9 -24.76 -15.11 19.76
N SER A 10 -24.28 -13.88 19.89
CA SER A 10 -23.03 -13.42 19.27
C SER A 10 -22.48 -12.23 20.05
N ASP A 11 -21.16 -12.10 20.07
CA ASP A 11 -20.45 -10.91 20.54
C ASP A 11 -20.88 -9.62 19.81
N THR A 12 -21.33 -9.73 18.54
CA THR A 12 -21.79 -8.60 17.70
C THR A 12 -23.14 -8.01 18.11
N VAL A 13 -23.97 -8.73 18.89
CA VAL A 13 -25.27 -8.22 19.35
C VAL A 13 -25.14 -7.32 20.58
N THR A 14 -23.94 -7.23 21.17
CA THR A 14 -23.67 -6.44 22.37
C THR A 14 -23.74 -4.96 22.05
N ARG A 15 -24.74 -4.27 22.61
CA ARG A 15 -24.84 -2.80 22.50
C ARG A 15 -23.88 -2.13 23.49
N PRO A 16 -23.09 -1.12 23.06
CA PRO A 16 -22.16 -0.43 23.94
C PRO A 16 -22.92 0.33 25.03
N THR A 17 -22.43 0.22 26.26
CA THR A 17 -22.97 0.94 27.42
C THR A 17 -22.69 2.45 27.30
N PRO A 18 -23.40 3.31 28.05
CA PRO A 18 -23.09 4.75 28.06
C PRO A 18 -21.63 5.05 28.44
N SER A 19 -21.03 4.26 29.33
CA SER A 19 -19.61 4.40 29.68
C SER A 19 -18.68 3.99 28.55
N MET A 20 -18.99 2.92 27.79
CA MET A 20 -18.23 2.56 26.60
C MET A 20 -18.29 3.65 25.54
N ARG A 21 -19.49 4.20 25.27
CA ARG A 21 -19.65 5.30 24.31
C ARG A 21 -18.87 6.55 24.71
N ARG A 22 -18.85 6.86 26.01
CA ARG A 22 -18.05 7.95 26.55
C ARG A 22 -16.55 7.69 26.35
N ALA A 23 -16.07 6.49 26.71
CA ALA A 23 -14.67 6.13 26.52
C ALA A 23 -14.25 6.21 25.04
N MET A 24 -15.10 5.74 24.12
CA MET A 24 -14.85 5.88 22.68
C MET A 24 -14.79 7.34 22.22
N ALA A 25 -15.63 8.22 22.79
CA ALA A 25 -15.66 9.63 22.42
C ALA A 25 -14.53 10.46 23.05
N GLU A 26 -13.99 10.01 24.19
CA GLU A 26 -12.94 10.68 24.96
C GLU A 26 -11.55 10.07 24.72
N ALA A 27 -11.43 9.02 23.90
CA ALA A 27 -10.17 8.36 23.59
C ALA A 27 -9.18 9.33 22.91
N GLU A 28 -7.92 9.29 23.36
CA GLU A 28 -6.84 10.05 22.74
C GLU A 28 -6.47 9.37 21.42
N VAL A 29 -6.49 10.12 20.32
CA VAL A 29 -6.16 9.61 18.99
C VAL A 29 -4.76 10.07 18.58
N GLY A 30 -3.97 9.13 18.10
CA GLY A 30 -2.66 9.38 17.51
C GLY A 30 -2.57 8.78 16.12
N ASP A 31 -1.35 8.49 15.67
CA ASP A 31 -1.10 7.95 14.35
C ASP A 31 -0.95 6.42 14.43
N ASP A 32 -1.88 5.69 13.81
CA ASP A 32 -1.88 4.23 13.79
C ASP A 32 -0.83 3.64 12.83
N VAL A 33 -0.41 4.39 11.80
CA VAL A 33 0.57 3.95 10.81
C VAL A 33 1.98 3.88 11.40
N PHE A 34 2.32 4.81 12.29
CA PHE A 34 3.60 4.81 13.01
C PHE A 34 3.56 4.05 14.34
N GLY A 35 2.41 3.50 14.73
CA GLY A 35 2.24 2.86 16.04
C GLY A 35 2.34 3.86 17.20
N GLU A 36 1.93 5.10 16.96
CA GLU A 36 1.98 6.20 17.91
C GLU A 36 0.57 6.55 18.46
N ASP A 37 -0.46 5.76 18.15
CA ASP A 37 -1.78 5.92 18.75
C ASP A 37 -1.77 5.43 20.21
N PRO A 38 -1.87 6.34 21.20
CA PRO A 38 -1.73 5.97 22.61
C PRO A 38 -2.88 5.09 23.10
N THR A 39 -4.07 5.20 22.50
CA THR A 39 -5.22 4.36 22.88
C THR A 39 -5.03 2.93 22.37
N VAL A 40 -4.55 2.75 21.14
CA VAL A 40 -4.25 1.43 20.58
C VAL A 40 -3.11 0.77 21.34
N CYS A 41 -1.99 1.48 21.58
CA CYS A 41 -0.87 0.94 22.34
C CYS A 41 -1.30 0.50 23.74
N LEU A 42 -2.08 1.32 24.45
CA LEU A 42 -2.60 0.96 25.76
C LEU A 42 -3.52 -0.26 25.71
N LEU A 43 -4.42 -0.34 24.72
CA LEU A 43 -5.31 -1.48 24.56
C LEU A 43 -4.54 -2.79 24.33
N GLU A 44 -3.51 -2.74 23.49
CA GLU A 44 -2.65 -3.89 23.21
C GLU A 44 -1.86 -4.32 24.46
N GLU A 45 -1.22 -3.38 25.16
CA GLU A 45 -0.49 -3.64 26.40
C GLU A 45 -1.37 -4.21 27.51
N GLU A 46 -2.56 -3.63 27.72
CA GLU A 46 -3.52 -4.10 28.72
C GLU A 46 -4.05 -5.49 28.35
N THR A 47 -4.37 -5.73 27.08
CA THR A 47 -4.85 -7.04 26.61
C THR A 47 -3.79 -8.12 26.78
N ALA A 48 -2.54 -7.84 26.40
CA ALA A 48 -1.41 -8.73 26.59
C ALA A 48 -1.24 -9.07 28.08
N THR A 49 -1.29 -8.06 28.95
CA THR A 49 -1.19 -8.22 30.41
C THR A 49 -2.33 -9.08 30.97
N LEU A 50 -3.58 -8.81 30.57
CA LEU A 50 -4.77 -9.54 31.05
C LEU A 50 -4.77 -11.02 30.64
N LEU A 51 -4.21 -11.33 29.47
CA LEU A 51 -4.12 -12.70 28.95
C LEU A 51 -2.80 -13.39 29.33
N GLY A 52 -1.84 -12.68 29.94
CA GLY A 52 -0.50 -13.22 30.23
C GLY A 52 0.29 -13.54 28.96
N LYS A 53 0.17 -12.71 27.92
CA LYS A 53 0.88 -12.83 26.64
C LYS A 53 1.97 -11.79 26.52
N GLU A 54 2.98 -12.09 25.71
CA GLU A 54 4.14 -11.21 25.50
C GLU A 54 3.78 -9.92 24.77
N ALA A 55 2.80 -10.00 23.86
CA ALA A 55 2.29 -8.88 23.09
C ALA A 55 0.85 -9.17 22.65
N ALA A 56 0.14 -8.12 22.25
CA ALA A 56 -1.13 -8.20 21.55
C ALA A 56 -1.08 -7.30 20.31
N LEU A 57 -1.97 -7.57 19.36
CA LEU A 57 -2.12 -6.80 18.13
C LEU A 57 -3.60 -6.54 17.89
N LEU A 58 -3.98 -5.27 17.76
CA LEU A 58 -5.32 -4.89 17.36
C LEU A 58 -5.50 -5.13 15.87
N VAL A 59 -6.55 -5.88 15.52
CA VAL A 59 -6.93 -6.14 14.13
C VAL A 59 -8.39 -5.79 13.88
N PRO A 60 -8.78 -5.40 12.65
CA PRO A 60 -10.15 -4.99 12.34
C PRO A 60 -11.22 -6.08 12.53
N SER A 61 -10.85 -7.36 12.54
CA SER A 61 -11.81 -8.47 12.71
C SER A 61 -11.19 -9.69 13.40
N GLY A 62 -12.04 -10.48 14.07
CA GLY A 62 -11.65 -11.77 14.65
C GLY A 62 -11.14 -12.76 13.59
N CYS A 63 -11.76 -12.78 12.39
CA CYS A 63 -11.28 -13.60 11.28
C CYS A 63 -9.83 -13.25 10.90
N MET A 64 -9.50 -11.95 10.82
CA MET A 64 -8.12 -11.54 10.54
C MET A 64 -7.16 -12.01 11.64
N GLY A 65 -7.59 -11.96 12.91
CA GLY A 65 -6.80 -12.45 14.05
C GLY A 65 -6.51 -13.96 13.96
N ASN A 66 -7.54 -14.76 13.68
CA ASN A 66 -7.42 -16.20 13.47
C ASN A 66 -6.53 -16.53 12.26
N GLU A 67 -6.72 -15.85 11.12
CA GLU A 67 -5.90 -16.03 9.92
C GLU A 67 -4.42 -15.69 10.16
N ILE A 68 -4.13 -14.61 10.90
CA ILE A 68 -2.76 -14.25 11.29
C ILE A 68 -2.16 -15.35 12.17
N ALA A 69 -2.89 -15.81 13.19
CA ALA A 69 -2.41 -16.87 14.07
C ALA A 69 -2.11 -18.17 13.32
N VAL A 70 -3.03 -18.59 12.44
CA VAL A 70 -2.81 -19.74 11.55
C VAL A 70 -1.57 -19.51 10.68
N SER A 71 -1.41 -18.32 10.10
CA SER A 71 -0.29 -18.00 9.23
C SER A 71 1.06 -18.02 9.95
N VAL A 72 1.12 -17.54 11.19
CA VAL A 72 2.33 -17.52 12.03
C VAL A 72 2.76 -18.93 12.42
N HIS A 73 1.80 -19.82 12.72
CA HIS A 73 2.11 -21.15 13.24
C HIS A 73 2.27 -22.23 12.16
N THR A 74 1.84 -21.97 10.92
CA THR A 74 1.82 -22.99 9.86
C THR A 74 2.42 -22.48 8.55
N ARG A 75 2.77 -23.40 7.65
CA ARG A 75 3.22 -23.14 6.28
C ARG A 75 2.18 -23.64 5.26
N ALA A 76 2.30 -23.15 4.03
CA ALA A 76 1.52 -23.69 2.92
C ALA A 76 1.77 -25.20 2.78
N GLY A 77 0.70 -25.98 2.74
CA GLY A 77 0.74 -27.44 2.73
C GLY A 77 0.64 -28.11 4.10
N ASP A 78 0.72 -27.38 5.22
CA ASP A 78 0.47 -27.95 6.55
C ASP A 78 -1.02 -28.20 6.78
N SER A 79 -1.32 -29.13 7.68
CA SER A 79 -2.66 -29.36 8.22
C SER A 79 -2.83 -28.68 9.58
N ILE A 80 -4.08 -28.36 9.92
CA ILE A 80 -4.49 -27.85 11.23
C ILE A 80 -5.47 -28.88 11.81
N LEU A 81 -5.32 -29.25 13.07
CA LEU A 81 -6.25 -30.09 13.81
C LEU A 81 -7.26 -29.20 14.54
N LEU A 82 -8.55 -29.39 14.25
CA LEU A 82 -9.62 -28.57 14.79
C LEU A 82 -10.95 -29.31 14.79
N ASP A 83 -11.93 -28.77 15.53
CA ASP A 83 -13.30 -29.28 15.50
C ASP A 83 -13.99 -28.96 14.17
N ARG A 84 -14.83 -29.88 13.67
CA ARG A 84 -15.59 -29.73 12.42
C ARG A 84 -16.46 -28.48 12.38
N TYR A 85 -16.97 -28.06 13.53
CA TYR A 85 -17.96 -26.99 13.63
C TYR A 85 -17.39 -25.72 14.25
N CYS A 86 -16.07 -25.62 14.42
CA CYS A 86 -15.46 -24.40 14.93
C CYS A 86 -15.59 -23.24 13.93
N HIS A 87 -15.45 -22.03 14.44
CA HIS A 87 -15.58 -20.79 13.69
C HIS A 87 -14.72 -20.76 12.42
N ILE A 88 -13.47 -21.21 12.51
CA ILE A 88 -12.56 -21.23 11.36
C ILE A 88 -13.11 -22.08 10.20
N VAL A 89 -13.74 -23.24 10.48
CA VAL A 89 -14.33 -24.08 9.42
C VAL A 89 -15.58 -23.45 8.85
N GLN A 90 -16.43 -22.90 9.71
CA GLN A 90 -17.76 -22.48 9.32
C GLN A 90 -17.75 -21.12 8.61
N VAL A 91 -16.80 -20.24 8.94
CA VAL A 91 -16.77 -18.85 8.48
C VAL A 91 -15.51 -18.55 7.66
N GLU A 92 -14.37 -19.12 8.00
CA GLU A 92 -13.05 -18.71 7.47
C GLU A 92 -12.42 -19.75 6.53
N ALA A 93 -13.13 -20.84 6.18
CA ALA A 93 -12.56 -22.00 5.49
C ALA A 93 -11.80 -21.64 4.20
N ARG A 94 -12.33 -20.71 3.40
CA ARG A 94 -11.71 -20.32 2.13
C ARG A 94 -10.42 -19.54 2.35
N ALA A 95 -10.38 -18.67 3.36
CA ALA A 95 -9.15 -17.96 3.70
C ALA A 95 -8.05 -18.93 4.14
N VAL A 96 -8.38 -19.88 5.01
CA VAL A 96 -7.38 -20.83 5.49
C VAL A 96 -6.95 -21.86 4.43
N THR A 97 -7.89 -22.36 3.62
CA THR A 97 -7.59 -23.42 2.64
C THR A 97 -7.14 -22.92 1.28
N GLU A 98 -7.74 -21.86 0.74
CA GLU A 98 -7.41 -21.34 -0.60
C GLU A 98 -6.33 -20.26 -0.52
N MET A 99 -6.50 -19.26 0.35
CA MET A 99 -5.57 -18.14 0.43
C MET A 99 -4.28 -18.53 1.15
N LEU A 100 -4.40 -19.20 2.29
CA LEU A 100 -3.25 -19.66 3.05
C LEU A 100 -2.76 -21.05 2.55
N GLY A 101 -3.57 -21.85 1.86
CA GLY A 101 -3.10 -23.16 1.36
C GLY A 101 -2.87 -24.19 2.47
N ARG A 102 -3.59 -24.08 3.60
CA ARG A 102 -3.56 -25.05 4.70
C ARG A 102 -4.67 -26.09 4.52
N ARG A 103 -4.53 -27.24 5.16
CA ARG A 103 -5.57 -28.30 5.16
C ARG A 103 -6.21 -28.42 6.52
N PHE A 104 -7.47 -28.83 6.54
CA PHE A 104 -8.14 -29.14 7.79
C PHE A 104 -8.08 -30.64 8.08
N LEU A 105 -7.63 -30.98 9.28
CA LEU A 105 -7.78 -32.28 9.91
C LEU A 105 -8.93 -32.16 10.92
N LEU A 106 -10.14 -32.48 10.46
CA LEU A 106 -11.36 -32.26 11.22
C LEU A 106 -11.60 -33.40 12.23
N ARG A 107 -12.05 -33.03 13.43
CA ARG A 107 -12.54 -33.96 14.46
C ARG A 107 -13.93 -33.56 14.93
N ASP A 108 -14.65 -34.53 15.47
CA ASP A 108 -15.97 -34.31 16.07
C ASP A 108 -15.80 -34.31 17.60
N GLY A 109 -15.46 -33.13 18.12
CA GLY A 109 -15.26 -32.88 19.53
C GLY A 109 -16.56 -32.99 20.33
N ASP A 110 -16.44 -33.25 21.63
CA ASP A 110 -17.60 -33.29 22.52
C ASP A 110 -18.16 -31.88 22.70
N ARG A 111 -19.25 -31.56 21.99
CA ARG A 111 -19.81 -30.21 21.87
C ARG A 111 -18.79 -29.20 21.36
N GLY A 112 -18.06 -29.58 20.30
CA GLY A 112 -17.07 -28.70 19.68
C GLY A 112 -15.73 -28.64 20.42
N ARG A 113 -15.57 -29.41 21.50
CA ARG A 113 -14.39 -29.39 22.36
C ARG A 113 -13.56 -30.63 22.08
N LEU A 114 -12.38 -30.43 21.49
CA LEU A 114 -11.43 -31.50 21.27
C LEU A 114 -11.09 -32.23 22.57
N ARG A 115 -10.70 -33.50 22.45
CA ARG A 115 -10.18 -34.31 23.53
C ARG A 115 -8.68 -34.54 23.32
N PRO A 116 -7.88 -34.73 24.39
CA PRO A 116 -6.45 -34.97 24.24
C PRO A 116 -6.15 -36.19 23.36
N GLU A 117 -7.00 -37.22 23.38
CA GLU A 117 -6.83 -38.42 22.55
C GLU A 117 -6.91 -38.12 21.05
N GLU A 118 -7.62 -37.06 20.66
CA GLU A 118 -7.74 -36.64 19.26
C GLU A 118 -6.48 -35.93 18.76
N VAL A 119 -5.81 -35.20 19.66
CA VAL A 119 -4.46 -34.68 19.44
C VAL A 119 -3.47 -35.83 19.41
N ASP A 120 -3.63 -36.80 20.31
CA ASP A 120 -2.72 -37.93 20.42
C ASP A 120 -2.71 -38.81 19.17
N ALA A 121 -3.90 -39.01 18.58
CA ALA A 121 -4.11 -39.78 17.37
C ALA A 121 -3.66 -39.06 16.10
N ALA A 122 -3.30 -37.78 16.17
CA ALA A 122 -2.84 -37.02 15.01
C ALA A 122 -1.32 -37.14 14.85
N ALA A 123 -0.86 -37.61 13.69
CA ALA A 123 0.57 -37.79 13.40
C ALA A 123 1.24 -36.43 13.07
N PRO A 124 2.24 -35.97 13.85
CA PRO A 124 2.87 -34.65 13.63
C PRO A 124 3.50 -34.51 12.24
N HIS A 125 4.11 -35.58 11.73
CA HIS A 125 4.80 -35.58 10.44
C HIS A 125 3.90 -35.99 9.27
N GLY A 126 2.64 -36.37 9.54
CA GLY A 126 1.76 -37.02 8.58
C GLY A 126 2.24 -38.43 8.20
N GLU A 127 1.32 -39.29 7.76
CA GLU A 127 1.68 -40.51 7.03
C GLU A 127 2.23 -40.15 5.63
N PRO A 128 2.99 -41.03 4.94
CA PRO A 128 3.40 -40.79 3.56
C PRO A 128 2.21 -40.40 2.66
N GLY A 129 2.24 -39.17 2.12
CA GLY A 129 1.16 -38.61 1.29
C GLY A 129 0.15 -37.73 2.05
N GLN A 130 0.25 -37.65 3.38
CA GLN A 130 -0.49 -36.70 4.20
C GLN A 130 0.34 -35.44 4.45
N ALA A 131 -0.36 -34.33 4.65
CA ALA A 131 0.25 -33.07 5.04
C ALA A 131 0.68 -33.15 6.52
N PRO A 132 1.86 -32.60 6.89
CA PRO A 132 2.29 -32.55 8.28
C PRO A 132 1.30 -31.72 9.11
N LEU A 133 1.13 -32.06 10.38
CA LEU A 133 0.29 -31.29 11.30
C LEU A 133 1.10 -30.12 11.83
N GLY A 134 0.62 -28.90 11.59
CA GLY A 134 1.32 -27.66 11.97
C GLY A 134 0.70 -26.93 13.17
N LEU A 135 -0.57 -27.17 13.49
CA LEU A 135 -1.29 -26.41 14.52
C LEU A 135 -2.46 -27.21 15.09
N VAL A 136 -2.71 -27.08 16.40
CA VAL A 136 -3.96 -27.46 17.05
C VAL A 136 -4.76 -26.18 17.31
N GLU A 137 -5.99 -26.12 16.83
CA GLU A 137 -6.90 -25.00 17.10
C GLU A 137 -8.07 -25.45 17.98
N VAL A 138 -8.46 -24.57 18.89
CA VAL A 138 -9.57 -24.75 19.83
C VAL A 138 -10.37 -23.46 19.94
N GLU A 139 -11.71 -23.59 20.02
CA GLU A 139 -12.62 -22.45 20.19
C GLU A 139 -13.19 -22.43 21.63
N ASN A 140 -13.14 -21.27 22.30
CA ASN A 140 -13.77 -21.07 23.61
C ASN A 140 -14.44 -19.68 23.74
N THR A 141 -15.76 -19.61 23.91
CA THR A 141 -16.76 -20.69 23.90
C THR A 141 -17.09 -21.16 22.48
N HIS A 142 -17.52 -22.41 22.29
CA HIS A 142 -17.83 -22.93 20.96
C HIS A 142 -19.24 -22.51 20.46
N ASN A 143 -19.31 -21.72 19.38
CA ASN A 143 -20.54 -21.06 18.90
C ASN A 143 -21.59 -22.07 18.44
N TRP A 144 -21.21 -22.96 17.51
CA TRP A 144 -22.09 -24.00 16.95
C TRP A 144 -22.45 -25.11 17.94
N ALA A 145 -21.96 -25.03 19.17
CA ALA A 145 -22.31 -25.92 20.27
C ALA A 145 -23.10 -25.20 21.38
N SER A 146 -23.83 -24.15 21.00
CA SER A 146 -24.64 -23.31 21.88
C SER A 146 -23.81 -22.63 22.98
N GLY A 147 -22.67 -22.04 22.59
CA GLY A 147 -21.78 -21.32 23.51
C GLY A 147 -21.14 -22.24 24.56
N ALA A 148 -20.81 -23.48 24.18
CA ALA A 148 -20.20 -24.43 25.10
C ALA A 148 -18.85 -23.89 25.62
N ILE A 149 -18.73 -23.76 26.94
CA ILE A 149 -17.46 -23.41 27.58
C ILE A 149 -16.54 -24.63 27.53
N TYR A 150 -15.30 -24.40 27.12
CA TYR A 150 -14.23 -25.39 27.19
C TYR A 150 -13.79 -25.53 28.67
N PRO A 151 -14.00 -26.68 29.32
CA PRO A 151 -13.51 -26.88 30.70
C PRO A 151 -12.01 -26.69 30.75
N LEU A 152 -11.52 -25.92 31.74
CA LEU A 152 -10.10 -25.56 31.80
C LEU A 152 -9.22 -26.81 31.87
N GLU A 153 -9.60 -27.80 32.68
CA GLU A 153 -8.83 -29.03 32.86
C GLU A 153 -8.72 -29.83 31.55
N ARG A 154 -9.75 -29.78 30.70
CA ARG A 154 -9.71 -30.43 29.38
C ARG A 154 -8.85 -29.64 28.40
N LEU A 155 -8.92 -28.31 28.43
CA LEU A 155 -8.09 -27.45 27.58
C LEU A 155 -6.61 -27.60 27.93
N GLU A 156 -6.28 -27.68 29.23
CA GLU A 156 -4.93 -27.98 29.73
C GLU A 156 -4.44 -29.34 29.23
N ALA A 157 -5.28 -30.37 29.26
CA ALA A 157 -4.93 -31.70 28.76
C ALA A 157 -4.65 -31.70 27.24
N VAL A 158 -5.46 -30.98 26.47
CA VAL A 158 -5.24 -30.80 25.01
C VAL A 158 -3.95 -30.03 24.74
N ALA A 159 -3.69 -28.96 25.48
CA ALA A 159 -2.46 -28.20 25.38
C ALA A 159 -1.22 -29.05 25.71
N LEU A 160 -1.31 -29.88 26.75
CA LEU A 160 -0.24 -30.79 27.13
C LEU A 160 0.04 -31.83 26.02
N ALA A 161 -1.02 -32.41 25.45
CA ALA A 161 -0.91 -33.37 24.34
C ALA A 161 -0.27 -32.75 23.08
N ALA A 162 -0.58 -31.47 22.80
CA ALA A 162 0.01 -30.71 21.69
C ALA A 162 1.49 -30.39 21.94
N ARG A 163 1.83 -29.88 23.14
CA ARG A 163 3.21 -29.57 23.54
C ARG A 163 4.11 -30.81 23.54
N ALA A 164 3.60 -31.97 23.96
CA ALA A 164 4.32 -33.25 23.88
C ALA A 164 4.73 -33.64 22.46
N ARG A 165 4.09 -33.06 21.43
CA ARG A 165 4.35 -33.27 20.01
C ARG A 165 5.00 -32.07 19.32
N SER A 166 5.41 -31.05 20.09
CA SER A 166 5.94 -29.78 19.58
C SER A 166 4.98 -29.07 18.63
N LEU A 167 3.67 -29.20 18.87
CA LEU A 167 2.63 -28.52 18.10
C LEU A 167 2.20 -27.26 18.84
N PRO A 168 2.14 -26.10 18.16
CA PRO A 168 1.54 -24.91 18.74
C PRO A 168 0.03 -25.10 18.90
N VAL A 169 -0.54 -24.36 19.85
CA VAL A 169 -1.98 -24.27 20.10
C VAL A 169 -2.46 -22.85 19.84
N HIS A 170 -3.52 -22.70 19.06
CA HIS A 170 -4.23 -21.44 18.89
C HIS A 170 -5.62 -21.53 19.54
N LEU A 171 -5.98 -20.50 20.31
CA LEU A 171 -7.31 -20.37 20.92
C LEU A 171 -8.12 -19.26 20.24
N ASP A 172 -9.17 -19.64 19.53
CA ASP A 172 -10.24 -18.70 19.16
C ASP A 172 -11.07 -18.39 20.42
N GLY A 173 -10.79 -17.22 20.99
CA GLY A 173 -11.37 -16.73 22.22
C GLY A 173 -12.33 -15.55 22.01
N ALA A 174 -13.06 -15.47 20.89
CA ALA A 174 -14.00 -14.36 20.61
C ALA A 174 -14.96 -14.05 21.79
N ARG A 175 -15.28 -15.06 22.60
CA ARG A 175 -16.15 -14.97 23.80
C ARG A 175 -15.44 -15.37 25.09
N LEU A 176 -14.11 -15.27 25.14
CA LEU A 176 -13.32 -15.68 26.29
C LEU A 176 -13.70 -14.92 27.58
N TRP A 177 -14.01 -13.64 27.46
CA TRP A 177 -14.47 -12.82 28.58
C TRP A 177 -15.78 -13.33 29.20
N ASN A 178 -16.69 -13.85 28.37
CA ASN A 178 -17.95 -14.46 28.83
C ASN A 178 -17.70 -15.80 29.52
N ALA A 179 -16.80 -16.63 28.97
CA ALA A 179 -16.39 -17.87 29.61
C ALA A 179 -15.82 -17.59 31.01
N SER A 180 -14.90 -16.62 31.11
CA SER A 180 -14.31 -16.18 32.37
C SER A 180 -15.36 -15.68 33.36
N ALA A 181 -16.30 -14.83 32.92
CA ALA A 181 -17.37 -14.35 33.76
C ALA A 181 -18.30 -15.47 34.26
N ALA A 182 -18.59 -16.46 33.42
CA ALA A 182 -19.48 -17.58 33.74
C ALA A 182 -18.84 -18.60 34.70
N THR A 183 -17.52 -18.83 34.59
CA THR A 183 -16.82 -19.82 35.41
C THR A 183 -16.12 -19.21 36.63
N GLY A 184 -15.87 -17.90 36.64
CA GLY A 184 -15.02 -17.24 37.63
C GLY A 184 -13.51 -17.49 37.42
N ILE A 185 -13.13 -18.18 36.35
CA ILE A 185 -11.74 -18.47 36.01
C ILE A 185 -11.15 -17.27 35.26
N ALA A 186 -9.91 -16.87 35.59
CA ALA A 186 -9.26 -15.74 34.94
C ALA A 186 -9.01 -16.01 33.43
N PRO A 187 -9.14 -15.02 32.53
CA PRO A 187 -8.84 -15.19 31.11
C PRO A 187 -7.41 -15.70 30.85
N ALA A 188 -6.44 -15.24 31.66
CA ALA A 188 -5.05 -15.69 31.63
C ALA A 188 -4.91 -17.22 31.82
N SER A 189 -5.78 -17.86 32.61
CA SER A 189 -5.72 -19.31 32.83
C SER A 189 -6.04 -20.09 31.55
N TYR A 190 -7.05 -19.65 30.80
CA TYR A 190 -7.35 -20.23 29.49
C TYR A 190 -6.25 -19.89 28.46
N ALA A 191 -5.79 -18.64 28.45
CA ALA A 191 -4.78 -18.16 27.52
C ALA A 191 -3.41 -18.85 27.69
N ALA A 192 -3.06 -19.28 28.90
CA ALA A 192 -1.85 -20.05 29.19
C ALA A 192 -1.82 -21.43 28.49
N CYS A 193 -2.98 -21.97 28.13
CA CYS A 193 -3.09 -23.23 27.42
C CYS A 193 -2.75 -23.11 25.92
N ALA A 194 -2.75 -21.90 25.37
CA ALA A 194 -2.48 -21.66 23.96
C ALA A 194 -1.15 -20.90 23.79
N ASP A 195 -0.55 -20.97 22.61
CA ASP A 195 0.59 -20.14 22.24
C ASP A 195 0.10 -18.78 21.72
N SER A 196 -0.94 -18.77 20.88
CA SER A 196 -1.67 -17.56 20.46
C SER A 196 -3.14 -17.60 20.84
N VAL A 197 -3.74 -16.44 21.08
CA VAL A 197 -5.15 -16.30 21.45
C VAL A 197 -5.74 -15.12 20.68
N MET A 198 -6.90 -15.33 20.05
CA MET A 198 -7.71 -14.25 19.50
C MET A 198 -8.81 -13.90 20.50
N VAL A 199 -9.04 -12.63 20.80
CA VAL A 199 -10.15 -12.17 21.66
C VAL A 199 -10.89 -11.01 21.00
N CYS A 200 -12.19 -10.90 21.25
CA CYS A 200 -13.00 -9.79 20.74
C CYS A 200 -13.28 -8.76 21.85
N GLY A 201 -13.18 -7.47 21.54
CA GLY A 201 -13.51 -6.39 22.49
C GLY A 201 -15.02 -6.21 22.72
N ASN A 202 -15.87 -6.65 21.79
CA ASN A 202 -17.32 -6.50 21.89
C ASN A 202 -17.94 -7.32 23.02
N SER A 203 -17.30 -8.43 23.39
CA SER A 203 -17.73 -9.32 24.48
C SER A 203 -17.36 -8.80 25.88
N CYS A 204 -16.49 -7.78 26.00
CA CYS A 204 -16.12 -7.16 27.28
C CYS A 204 -17.26 -6.34 27.91
N GLY A 205 -18.21 -5.84 27.11
CA GLY A 205 -19.07 -4.72 27.48
C GLY A 205 -20.13 -4.97 28.57
N ARG A 206 -20.37 -6.21 28.99
CA ARG A 206 -21.44 -6.53 29.97
C ARG A 206 -21.16 -7.64 30.98
N SER A 207 -20.10 -8.42 30.82
CA SER A 207 -19.91 -9.67 31.57
C SER A 207 -18.97 -9.56 32.77
N HIS A 208 -18.14 -8.51 32.86
CA HIS A 208 -17.15 -8.41 33.95
C HIS A 208 -17.43 -7.23 34.91
N PRO A 209 -17.87 -7.47 36.16
CA PRO A 209 -18.02 -6.42 37.17
C PRO A 209 -16.67 -5.84 37.67
N ARG A 210 -15.54 -6.22 37.05
CA ARG A 210 -14.18 -5.77 37.38
C ARG A 210 -13.32 -5.40 36.17
N ALA A 211 -13.89 -5.23 34.97
CA ALA A 211 -13.12 -4.57 33.90
C ALA A 211 -13.00 -3.08 34.25
N PRO A 212 -11.79 -2.55 34.54
CA PRO A 212 -11.65 -1.13 34.79
C PRO A 212 -11.98 -0.39 33.49
N ALA A 213 -12.95 0.51 33.54
CA ALA A 213 -12.94 1.63 32.60
C ALA A 213 -11.64 2.41 32.86
N PRO A 214 -10.91 2.89 31.83
CA PRO A 214 -9.69 3.66 32.03
C PRO A 214 -10.05 4.91 32.86
N ARG A 215 -9.78 4.84 34.16
CA ARG A 215 -10.02 5.90 35.13
C ARG A 215 -8.72 6.12 35.88
N ARG A 216 -7.85 6.95 35.33
CA ARG A 216 -6.79 7.65 36.10
C ARG A 216 -6.16 8.83 35.34
N ALA A 217 -6.98 9.77 34.88
CA ALA A 217 -6.55 11.15 34.62
C ALA A 217 -7.02 12.05 35.77
N ALA A 218 -6.50 11.84 36.98
CA ALA A 218 -6.60 12.83 38.05
C ALA A 218 -5.62 12.52 39.20
N ARG A 219 -4.78 13.53 39.49
CA ARG A 219 -3.89 13.70 40.64
C ARG A 219 -2.51 13.07 40.50
N LEU A 220 -1.52 13.94 40.29
CA LEU A 220 -0.39 14.13 41.20
C LEU A 220 0.13 15.57 41.03
N ARG A 221 -0.16 16.42 42.03
CA ARG A 221 0.60 17.64 42.33
C ARG A 221 1.46 17.33 43.56
N SER A 222 2.70 17.82 43.52
CA SER A 222 3.59 18.24 44.61
C SER A 222 3.97 17.24 45.72
N CYS A 223 5.27 16.92 45.77
CA CYS A 223 6.18 16.86 46.95
C CYS A 223 7.52 16.26 46.43
N GLU A 224 8.52 17.08 46.07
CA GLU A 224 9.68 17.48 46.90
C GLU A 224 10.56 16.33 47.41
N GLY A 225 11.86 16.37 47.04
CA GLY A 225 12.95 15.66 47.74
C GLY A 225 14.02 15.03 46.83
N GLU A 226 15.12 15.77 46.58
CA GLU A 226 16.54 15.32 46.57
C GLU A 226 16.92 14.01 45.81
N THR A 227 17.92 13.91 44.92
CA THR A 227 19.24 14.57 44.82
C THR A 227 19.90 14.23 43.46
N ALA A 228 20.58 15.24 42.88
CA ALA A 228 21.87 15.21 42.18
C ALA A 228 22.11 14.28 40.96
N ARG A 229 22.41 14.85 39.77
CA ARG A 229 23.74 15.39 39.40
C ARG A 229 23.74 16.14 38.05
N ARG A 230 24.33 17.33 38.12
CA ARG A 230 24.73 18.34 37.12
C ARG A 230 25.38 17.82 35.83
N VAL A 231 25.14 18.55 34.73
CA VAL A 231 26.09 19.41 33.94
C VAL A 231 25.20 20.43 33.16
N VAL A 232 24.95 21.71 33.54
CA VAL A 232 25.77 22.97 33.49
C VAL A 232 26.42 23.16 32.12
N CYS A 233 26.26 24.18 31.26
CA CYS A 233 25.67 25.52 31.20
C CYS A 233 25.62 25.86 29.66
N GLY A 234 24.94 26.87 29.15
CA GLY A 234 24.43 28.05 29.84
C GLY A 234 23.65 28.99 28.92
N ASP A 235 23.32 30.10 29.56
CA ASP A 235 22.34 31.12 29.26
C ASP A 235 22.60 31.97 28.01
N GLY A 236 21.52 32.61 27.54
CA GLY A 236 21.60 33.78 26.68
C GLY A 236 20.25 34.18 26.11
N GLY A 237 19.48 34.94 26.88
CA GLY A 237 18.19 35.52 26.49
C GLY A 237 18.24 36.59 25.37
N PRO A 238 17.08 37.21 25.06
CA PRO A 238 16.76 37.80 23.76
C PRO A 238 17.03 39.31 23.69
N HIS A 239 17.23 39.86 22.48
CA HIS A 239 17.13 41.29 22.23
C HIS A 239 16.47 41.66 20.88
N ASP A 240 15.57 42.63 21.01
CA ASP A 240 14.74 43.35 20.04
C ASP A 240 15.52 44.28 19.09
N ARG A 241 15.05 44.34 17.82
CA ARG A 241 14.87 45.53 16.90
C ARG A 241 16.11 46.32 16.39
N PRO A 242 15.94 47.27 15.43
CA PRO A 242 15.23 47.22 14.13
C PRO A 242 15.99 47.94 12.97
N GLY A 243 15.53 47.73 11.72
CA GLY A 243 15.37 48.76 10.67
C GLY A 243 16.58 49.51 10.06
N ARG A 244 16.71 49.44 8.72
CA ARG A 244 16.76 50.57 7.76
C ARG A 244 17.06 50.01 6.35
N ASP A 245 16.20 50.17 5.35
CA ASP A 245 15.81 51.37 4.58
C ASP A 245 16.75 51.63 3.38
N ARG A 246 16.12 51.86 2.22
CA ARG A 246 16.60 52.54 0.98
C ARG A 246 17.26 51.67 -0.10
N ASP A 247 16.58 51.51 -1.25
CA ASP A 247 16.53 52.45 -2.41
C ASP A 247 17.84 52.37 -3.21
N GLU A 248 17.92 52.37 -4.53
CA GLU A 248 16.99 52.48 -5.65
C GLU A 248 17.91 52.44 -6.91
N HIS A 249 17.31 52.39 -8.12
CA HIS A 249 17.90 52.88 -9.38
C HIS A 249 19.07 52.08 -10.00
N ARG A 250 19.21 51.90 -11.32
CA ARG A 250 18.41 52.15 -12.52
C ARG A 250 19.16 51.48 -13.70
N HIS A 251 18.38 51.02 -14.68
CA HIS A 251 18.64 50.96 -16.12
C HIS A 251 20.07 51.00 -16.71
N ARG A 252 20.33 50.08 -17.66
CA ARG A 252 20.55 50.44 -19.08
C ARG A 252 20.42 49.24 -20.03
N LYS A 253 19.67 49.46 -21.10
CA LYS A 253 19.58 48.67 -22.34
C LYS A 253 20.87 48.84 -23.17
N CYS A 254 21.17 47.88 -24.05
CA CYS A 254 21.13 48.09 -25.51
C CYS A 254 21.50 46.81 -26.29
N ASP A 255 20.88 46.73 -27.47
CA ASP A 255 20.88 45.68 -28.48
C ASP A 255 22.23 45.38 -29.14
N HIS A 256 22.35 44.19 -29.77
CA HIS A 256 22.70 44.06 -31.20
C HIS A 256 22.70 42.59 -31.68
N THR A 257 21.88 42.31 -32.70
CA THR A 257 22.11 41.32 -33.78
C THR A 257 22.56 42.11 -35.04
N PRO A 258 22.89 41.54 -36.25
CA PRO A 258 22.77 40.15 -36.76
C PRO A 258 23.93 39.66 -37.71
N ARG A 259 23.83 38.42 -38.26
CA ARG A 259 24.19 37.94 -39.64
C ARG A 259 24.21 36.39 -39.68
N GLU A 260 23.34 35.70 -40.44
CA GLU A 260 23.46 35.21 -41.85
C GLU A 260 24.68 34.30 -42.11
N ALA A 261 24.71 33.18 -42.85
CA ALA A 261 23.80 32.36 -43.69
C ALA A 261 24.52 30.97 -43.90
N SER A 262 23.91 29.82 -44.19
CA SER A 262 23.61 29.31 -45.57
C SER A 262 23.49 27.76 -45.62
N GLY A 263 22.63 27.24 -46.54
CA GLY A 263 22.68 25.92 -47.26
C GLY A 263 22.14 24.65 -46.54
N VAL A 264 20.98 24.00 -46.83
CA VAL A 264 20.42 23.34 -48.06
C VAL A 264 21.29 22.17 -48.56
N ARG A 265 20.88 20.89 -48.79
CA ARG A 265 19.69 20.01 -48.67
C ARG A 265 20.16 18.53 -48.88
N PRO A 266 19.34 17.49 -48.55
CA PRO A 266 19.64 16.07 -48.76
C PRO A 266 18.84 15.40 -49.92
N ARG A 267 19.26 14.20 -50.36
CA ARG A 267 18.51 13.19 -51.16
C ARG A 267 19.00 11.80 -50.70
N GLY A 268 18.26 10.71 -50.55
CA GLY A 268 16.84 10.37 -50.72
C GLY A 268 16.71 8.84 -50.99
N ARG A 269 15.71 8.16 -50.37
CA ARG A 269 14.91 6.99 -50.84
C ARG A 269 15.64 5.68 -51.27
N LEU A 270 15.12 4.43 -51.25
CA LEU A 270 13.88 3.71 -50.86
C LEU A 270 14.13 2.17 -51.00
N ARG A 271 13.35 1.36 -50.25
CA ARG A 271 12.70 0.05 -50.57
C ARG A 271 13.51 -1.22 -50.95
N GLY A 272 13.04 -2.36 -50.39
CA GLY A 272 12.70 -3.57 -51.18
C GLY A 272 13.14 -4.93 -50.63
N SER A 273 12.17 -5.72 -50.13
CA SER A 273 12.26 -7.17 -49.81
C SER A 273 12.40 -8.08 -51.04
N PRO A 274 12.75 -9.38 -50.86
CA PRO A 274 11.79 -10.42 -51.26
C PRO A 274 11.76 -11.72 -50.40
N ARG A 275 10.71 -12.52 -50.67
CA ARG A 275 10.29 -13.82 -50.10
C ARG A 275 10.99 -15.04 -50.72
N ARG A 276 11.01 -16.19 -50.00
CA ARG A 276 10.87 -17.63 -50.43
C ARG A 276 11.42 -18.56 -49.32
N SER A 277 11.15 -19.86 -49.19
CA SER A 277 9.96 -20.72 -49.29
C SER A 277 10.39 -22.16 -48.90
N LEU A 278 9.59 -22.83 -48.05
CA LEU A 278 9.23 -24.26 -48.03
C LEU A 278 10.22 -25.41 -47.66
N ARG A 279 9.63 -26.33 -46.86
CA ARG A 279 9.79 -27.82 -46.68
C ARG A 279 10.62 -28.27 -45.46
N ARG A 280 10.40 -29.45 -44.83
CA ARG A 280 9.26 -30.34 -44.46
C ARG A 280 9.91 -31.54 -43.71
N ALA A 281 9.17 -32.22 -42.82
CA ALA A 281 9.48 -33.53 -42.19
C ALA A 281 10.56 -33.52 -41.07
N GLY A 282 10.49 -34.28 -39.98
CA GLY A 282 9.63 -35.40 -39.58
C GLY A 282 9.88 -35.78 -38.11
N ALA A 283 9.15 -36.79 -37.65
CA ALA A 283 8.86 -37.15 -36.26
C ALA A 283 9.99 -37.80 -35.42
N VAL A 284 9.70 -37.85 -34.11
CA VAL A 284 10.36 -38.45 -32.92
C VAL A 284 10.80 -39.93 -33.13
N PRO A 285 11.73 -40.48 -32.32
CA PRO A 285 11.30 -41.12 -31.06
C PRO A 285 12.28 -41.01 -29.86
N CYS A 286 11.70 -41.20 -28.66
CA CYS A 286 12.36 -41.53 -27.40
C CYS A 286 13.18 -42.83 -27.49
N GLY A 287 14.23 -42.92 -26.67
CA GLY A 287 14.98 -44.16 -26.45
C GLY A 287 16.00 -44.03 -25.32
N ASP A 288 15.59 -44.52 -24.16
CA ASP A 288 16.34 -45.21 -23.09
C ASP A 288 17.78 -44.82 -22.69
N ALA A 289 17.90 -44.62 -21.37
CA ALA A 289 19.14 -44.50 -20.62
C ALA A 289 20.02 -45.76 -20.67
N PRO A 290 21.32 -45.61 -20.38
CA PRO A 290 22.01 -46.60 -19.58
C PRO A 290 22.61 -46.02 -18.30
N ARG A 291 22.61 -46.90 -17.30
CA ARG A 291 22.99 -46.73 -15.91
C ARG A 291 24.50 -46.69 -15.70
N ARG A 292 24.87 -46.01 -14.59
CA ARG A 292 26.00 -46.25 -13.67
C ARG A 292 27.43 -45.94 -14.15
N GLY A 293 28.06 -45.02 -13.42
CA GLY A 293 29.50 -44.93 -13.28
C GLY A 293 29.88 -43.99 -12.13
N ARG A 294 29.93 -44.51 -10.89
CA ARG A 294 30.61 -43.81 -9.77
C ARG A 294 32.11 -43.71 -10.10
N ARG A 295 32.64 -42.50 -10.22
CA ARG A 295 34.06 -42.21 -9.99
C ARG A 295 34.20 -40.98 -9.10
N ARG A 296 34.83 -41.19 -7.95
CA ARG A 296 35.40 -40.13 -7.11
C ARG A 296 36.68 -39.62 -7.79
N GLY A 297 36.93 -38.31 -7.76
CA GLY A 297 38.26 -37.76 -8.03
C GLY A 297 38.30 -36.32 -8.56
N ARG A 298 38.36 -35.37 -7.61
CA ARG A 298 39.13 -34.11 -7.60
C ARG A 298 39.02 -33.07 -8.73
N THR A 299 38.69 -31.86 -8.24
CA THR A 299 39.21 -30.51 -8.59
C THR A 299 39.03 -30.00 -10.02
N GLY A 300 38.18 -28.98 -10.14
CA GLY A 300 38.08 -28.13 -11.31
C GLY A 300 37.14 -26.96 -11.02
N ASP A 301 37.72 -25.91 -10.45
CA ASP A 301 37.14 -24.57 -10.34
C ASP A 301 36.49 -24.15 -11.67
N ARG A 302 35.18 -23.87 -11.62
CA ARG A 302 34.46 -23.07 -12.62
C ARG A 302 33.37 -22.29 -11.89
N GLY A 303 33.74 -21.12 -11.39
CA GLY A 303 32.81 -20.06 -11.05
C GLY A 303 31.93 -19.71 -12.24
N GLY A 304 30.66 -20.11 -12.20
CA GLY A 304 29.61 -19.44 -12.96
C GLY A 304 29.25 -18.12 -12.26
N PRO A 305 28.86 -17.06 -12.97
CA PRO A 305 28.43 -15.82 -12.33
C PRO A 305 27.10 -16.11 -11.64
N GLY A 306 27.15 -16.33 -10.34
CA GLY A 306 25.98 -16.37 -9.48
C GLY A 306 25.27 -15.03 -9.61
N ARG A 307 24.08 -15.02 -10.21
CA ARG A 307 23.12 -13.93 -10.04
C ARG A 307 22.65 -13.99 -8.59
N GLY A 308 23.39 -13.31 -7.70
CA GLY A 308 22.90 -13.03 -6.36
C GLY A 308 21.59 -12.24 -6.44
N PRO A 309 20.72 -12.33 -5.43
CA PRO A 309 19.59 -11.40 -5.32
C PRO A 309 20.16 -9.97 -5.35
N ILE A 310 19.53 -9.10 -6.13
CA ILE A 310 19.88 -7.67 -6.18
C ILE A 310 19.62 -7.16 -4.76
N GLY A 311 20.70 -7.00 -4.00
CA GLY A 311 20.64 -6.77 -2.57
C GLY A 311 20.06 -5.40 -2.27
N ALA A 312 18.87 -5.38 -1.67
CA ALA A 312 18.54 -4.35 -0.70
C ALA A 312 19.53 -4.53 0.47
N GLY A 313 20.50 -3.63 0.59
CA GLY A 313 21.32 -3.54 1.80
C GLY A 313 20.45 -3.26 3.03
N PRO A 314 21.01 -3.35 4.25
CA PRO A 314 20.28 -3.03 5.47
C PRO A 314 19.67 -1.63 5.33
N LEU A 315 18.36 -1.53 5.50
CA LEU A 315 17.66 -0.25 5.49
C LEU A 315 18.09 0.52 6.74
N THR A 316 19.11 1.35 6.60
CA THR A 316 19.38 2.48 7.48
C THR A 316 18.21 3.46 7.42
N ASP A 317 18.08 4.30 8.45
CA ASP A 317 16.97 5.23 8.65
C ASP A 317 16.51 5.87 7.30
N PRO A 318 15.26 5.64 6.85
CA PRO A 318 14.74 6.16 5.60
C PRO A 318 14.63 7.70 5.55
N SER A 319 14.97 8.38 6.65
CA SER A 319 14.95 9.82 6.82
C SER A 319 16.15 10.56 6.22
N GLU A 320 17.32 9.92 6.07
CA GLU A 320 18.56 10.55 5.55
C GLU A 320 19.01 10.00 4.19
N PRO A 321 19.58 10.84 3.30
CA PRO A 321 20.08 10.37 2.01
C PRO A 321 21.31 9.47 2.19
N GLN A 322 21.24 8.28 1.62
CA GLN A 322 22.30 7.29 1.62
C GLN A 322 23.33 7.61 0.52
N PRO A 323 24.64 7.45 0.79
CA PRO A 323 25.67 7.60 -0.22
C PRO A 323 25.42 6.73 -1.45
N GLY A 324 25.72 7.27 -2.63
CA GLY A 324 25.62 6.55 -3.91
C GLY A 324 24.21 6.11 -4.31
N THR A 325 23.18 6.75 -3.76
CA THR A 325 21.77 6.43 -4.01
C THR A 325 21.10 7.46 -4.92
N LEU A 326 20.28 6.99 -5.86
CA LEU A 326 19.46 7.85 -6.73
C LEU A 326 18.03 7.96 -6.18
N TYR A 327 17.64 9.18 -5.82
CA TYR A 327 16.32 9.54 -5.31
C TYR A 327 15.43 10.06 -6.44
N LEU A 328 14.25 9.48 -6.64
CA LEU A 328 13.26 10.00 -7.59
C LEU A 328 12.25 10.83 -6.80
N VAL A 329 12.27 12.16 -6.96
CA VAL A 329 11.50 13.06 -6.10
C VAL A 329 10.37 13.72 -6.87
N GLY A 330 9.12 13.41 -6.47
CA GLY A 330 7.93 14.09 -6.98
C GLY A 330 7.88 15.57 -6.61
N THR A 331 7.67 16.43 -7.60
CA THR A 331 7.52 17.89 -7.42
C THR A 331 6.05 18.31 -7.55
N PRO A 332 5.65 19.45 -6.94
CA PRO A 332 4.32 20.02 -7.13
C PRO A 332 3.87 20.14 -8.59
N ILE A 333 2.58 19.94 -8.83
CA ILE A 333 1.95 20.14 -10.15
C ILE A 333 1.26 21.52 -10.29
N GLY A 334 1.29 22.33 -9.24
CA GLY A 334 0.68 23.66 -9.23
C GLY A 334 0.74 24.36 -7.87
N ASN A 335 0.37 23.66 -6.80
CA ASN A 335 0.46 24.17 -5.43
C ASN A 335 1.77 23.76 -4.74
N VAL A 336 2.56 24.72 -4.27
CA VAL A 336 3.83 24.44 -3.58
C VAL A 336 3.66 23.70 -2.26
N GLU A 337 2.48 23.77 -1.65
CA GLU A 337 2.18 23.02 -0.41
C GLU A 337 2.20 21.51 -0.63
N ASP A 338 1.96 21.05 -1.86
CA ASP A 338 1.94 19.63 -2.22
C ASP A 338 3.34 18.97 -2.21
N LEU A 339 4.41 19.77 -2.04
CA LEU A 339 5.75 19.21 -1.87
C LEU A 339 5.86 18.57 -0.47
N SER A 340 5.92 17.23 -0.44
CA SER A 340 5.93 16.48 0.82
C SER A 340 7.10 16.85 1.74
N PRO A 341 6.94 16.75 3.07
CA PRO A 341 8.04 17.00 4.01
C PRO A 341 9.28 16.15 3.74
N ARG A 342 9.09 14.88 3.30
CA ARG A 342 10.20 14.00 2.94
C ARG A 342 10.92 14.46 1.68
N ALA A 343 10.19 14.90 0.66
CA ALA A 343 10.81 15.48 -0.54
C ALA A 343 11.65 16.71 -0.20
N ARG A 344 11.15 17.60 0.67
CA ARG A 344 11.90 18.77 1.16
C ARG A 344 13.20 18.38 1.85
N ARG A 345 13.16 17.40 2.77
CA ARG A 345 14.34 16.90 3.47
C ARG A 345 15.38 16.30 2.52
N ILE A 346 14.94 15.41 1.61
CA ILE A 346 15.84 14.76 0.64
C ILE A 346 16.48 15.80 -0.28
N LEU A 347 15.68 16.68 -0.91
CA LEU A 347 16.22 17.77 -1.75
C LEU A 347 17.12 18.71 -0.95
N GLY A 348 16.86 18.87 0.35
CA GLY A 348 17.66 19.64 1.28
C GLY A 348 18.99 19.00 1.67
N ALA A 349 19.18 17.69 1.45
CA ALA A 349 20.31 16.93 1.99
C ALA A 349 21.18 16.24 0.92
N VAL A 350 20.65 15.92 -0.27
CA VAL A 350 21.43 15.28 -1.35
C VAL A 350 22.59 16.14 -1.85
N ASP A 351 23.60 15.50 -2.45
CA ASP A 351 24.80 16.18 -2.97
C ASP A 351 24.54 16.91 -4.31
N LEU A 352 23.60 16.40 -5.11
CA LEU A 352 23.28 16.93 -6.43
C LEU A 352 21.80 16.74 -6.78
N ILE A 353 21.20 17.73 -7.42
CA ILE A 353 19.86 17.63 -8.00
C ILE A 353 19.97 17.68 -9.54
N ALA A 354 19.51 16.62 -10.20
CA ALA A 354 19.31 16.56 -11.64
C ALA A 354 17.87 17.00 -11.95
N ALA A 355 17.72 18.13 -12.65
CA ALA A 355 16.43 18.75 -12.93
C ALA A 355 16.18 18.89 -14.42
N GLU A 356 14.94 18.68 -14.85
CA GLU A 356 14.51 18.91 -16.24
C GLU A 356 14.75 20.36 -16.69
N ASP A 357 14.12 21.33 -16.02
CA ASP A 357 14.47 22.76 -16.07
C ASP A 357 15.04 23.23 -14.71
N THR A 358 16.32 23.60 -14.72
CA THR A 358 17.01 24.09 -13.53
C THR A 358 16.48 25.45 -13.06
N ARG A 359 15.91 26.28 -13.94
CA ARG A 359 15.32 27.58 -13.58
C ARG A 359 14.03 27.39 -12.80
N HIS A 360 13.17 26.49 -13.27
CA HIS A 360 11.92 26.16 -12.59
C HIS A 360 12.21 25.54 -11.22
N THR A 361 13.09 24.53 -11.19
CA THR A 361 13.50 23.87 -9.96
C THR A 361 14.15 24.84 -8.97
N GLN A 362 15.02 25.76 -9.45
CA GLN A 362 15.62 26.78 -8.59
C GLN A 362 14.55 27.68 -7.92
N GLY A 363 13.48 28.03 -8.65
CA GLY A 363 12.34 28.76 -8.08
C GLY A 363 11.66 28.01 -6.94
N LEU A 364 11.43 26.71 -7.11
CA LEU A 364 10.88 25.83 -6.07
C LEU A 364 11.79 25.75 -4.85
N LEU A 365 13.08 25.44 -5.05
CA LEU A 365 14.06 25.30 -3.97
C LEU A 365 14.23 26.59 -3.15
N THR A 366 14.17 27.74 -3.83
CA THR A 366 14.28 29.06 -3.18
C THR A 366 13.15 29.30 -2.18
N ARG A 367 11.91 28.86 -2.48
CA ARG A 367 10.76 29.00 -1.57
C ARG A 367 10.92 28.22 -0.27
N PHE A 368 11.69 27.12 -0.30
CA PHE A 368 11.98 26.28 0.85
C PHE A 368 13.37 26.54 1.46
N ALA A 369 14.05 27.61 1.03
CA ALA A 369 15.41 27.96 1.46
C ALA A 369 16.43 26.81 1.23
N ILE A 370 16.20 25.95 0.24
CA ILE A 370 17.10 24.84 -0.11
C ILE A 370 18.18 25.35 -1.06
N ARG A 371 19.44 25.10 -0.71
CA ARG A 371 20.61 25.42 -1.53
C ARG A 371 21.37 24.15 -1.86
N ARG A 372 21.20 23.65 -3.08
CA ARG A 372 21.94 22.48 -3.58
C ARG A 372 22.42 22.67 -5.02
N PRO A 373 23.54 22.04 -5.41
CA PRO A 373 23.99 22.06 -6.80
C PRO A 373 22.92 21.48 -7.73
N LEU A 374 22.68 22.17 -8.85
CA LEU A 374 21.75 21.73 -9.90
C LEU A 374 22.51 21.34 -11.16
N VAL A 375 22.07 20.28 -11.83
CA VAL A 375 22.48 19.92 -13.19
C VAL A 375 21.24 19.75 -14.06
N SER A 376 21.28 20.28 -15.28
CA SER A 376 20.19 20.08 -16.23
C SER A 376 20.20 18.66 -16.79
N TYR A 377 19.04 18.00 -16.75
CA TYR A 377 18.80 16.65 -17.24
C TYR A 377 17.46 16.60 -17.98
N HIS A 378 17.48 16.74 -19.31
CA HIS A 378 16.29 16.82 -20.17
C HIS A 378 16.45 15.97 -21.45
N ASP A 379 15.39 15.81 -22.22
CA ASP A 379 15.35 14.90 -23.38
C ASP A 379 16.49 15.07 -24.39
N HIS A 380 16.90 16.31 -24.66
CA HIS A 380 18.00 16.60 -25.58
C HIS A 380 19.40 16.28 -25.04
N ASN A 381 19.59 16.19 -23.72
CA ASN A 381 20.91 16.01 -23.12
C ASN A 381 21.06 14.69 -22.35
N LYS A 382 19.95 13.97 -22.09
CA LYS A 382 19.91 12.79 -21.22
C LYS A 382 20.91 11.71 -21.62
N VAL A 383 21.13 11.48 -22.91
CA VAL A 383 22.09 10.48 -23.40
C VAL A 383 23.53 10.83 -22.98
N ARG A 384 23.89 12.11 -23.07
CA ARG A 384 25.22 12.59 -22.67
C ARG A 384 25.37 12.70 -21.15
N ARG A 385 24.33 13.17 -20.45
CA ARG A 385 24.36 13.40 -18.99
C ARG A 385 24.24 12.12 -18.16
N THR A 386 23.62 11.08 -18.69
CA THR A 386 23.41 9.83 -17.94
C THR A 386 24.73 9.22 -17.44
N PRO A 387 25.77 8.99 -18.29
CA PRO A 387 27.05 8.48 -17.81
C PRO A 387 27.67 9.35 -16.70
N GLU A 388 27.62 10.68 -16.85
CA GLU A 388 28.18 11.61 -15.85
C GLU A 388 27.51 11.48 -14.48
N VAL A 389 26.17 11.34 -14.45
CA VAL A 389 25.42 11.17 -13.21
C VAL A 389 25.67 9.80 -12.59
N ILE A 390 25.77 8.75 -13.41
CA ILE A 390 26.08 7.39 -12.94
C ILE A 390 27.47 7.32 -12.29
N GLU A 391 28.49 7.99 -12.86
CA GLU A 391 29.82 8.01 -12.25
C GLU A 391 29.84 8.77 -10.91
N LYS A 392 29.05 9.84 -10.77
CA LYS A 392 28.86 10.52 -9.47
C LYS A 392 28.21 9.63 -8.42
N LEU A 393 27.19 8.87 -8.82
CA LEU A 393 26.55 7.89 -7.93
C LEU A 393 27.54 6.80 -7.50
N LYS A 394 28.34 6.27 -8.43
CA LYS A 394 29.39 5.29 -8.10
C LYS A 394 30.48 5.84 -7.19
N SER A 395 30.78 7.14 -7.26
CA SER A 395 31.73 7.78 -6.35
C SER A 395 31.17 8.02 -4.94
N GLY A 396 29.94 7.58 -4.67
CA GLY A 396 29.29 7.70 -3.36
C GLY A 396 28.43 8.96 -3.19
N LEU A 397 28.28 9.81 -4.22
CA LEU A 397 27.39 10.97 -4.12
C LEU A 397 25.93 10.54 -4.20
N SER A 398 25.10 11.13 -3.34
CA SER A 398 23.64 11.02 -3.39
C SER A 398 23.08 12.00 -4.43
N VAL A 399 22.17 11.52 -5.29
CA VAL A 399 21.59 12.36 -6.36
C VAL A 399 20.07 12.29 -6.29
N ALA A 400 19.40 13.43 -6.35
CA ALA A 400 17.96 13.47 -6.62
C ALA A 400 17.71 13.78 -8.10
N ILE A 401 16.73 13.11 -8.71
CA ILE A 401 16.17 13.49 -10.01
C ILE A 401 14.74 14.02 -9.81
N VAL A 402 14.46 15.16 -10.44
CA VAL A 402 13.16 15.84 -10.41
C VAL A 402 12.71 16.17 -11.84
N SER A 403 11.40 16.07 -12.09
CA SER A 403 10.74 16.64 -13.27
C SER A 403 10.27 18.07 -12.96
N ASP A 404 9.89 18.81 -14.00
CA ASP A 404 9.34 20.16 -13.83
C ASP A 404 8.06 20.17 -12.98
N ALA A 405 7.26 19.10 -13.09
CA ALA A 405 6.06 18.90 -12.30
C ALA A 405 5.77 17.39 -12.16
N GLY A 406 5.29 17.00 -10.98
CA GLY A 406 4.80 15.65 -10.70
C GLY A 406 5.89 14.61 -10.48
N SER A 407 5.56 13.35 -10.75
CA SER A 407 6.42 12.19 -10.49
C SER A 407 7.45 11.94 -11.60
N PRO A 408 8.77 11.92 -11.30
CA PRO A 408 9.81 11.66 -12.29
C PRO A 408 9.71 10.27 -12.93
N GLY A 409 9.98 10.21 -14.23
CA GLY A 409 9.94 9.03 -15.06
C GLY A 409 8.60 8.84 -15.79
N ILE A 410 7.62 9.72 -15.56
CA ILE A 410 6.27 9.61 -16.14
C ILE A 410 6.06 10.73 -17.16
N SER A 411 6.18 10.37 -18.45
CA SER A 411 6.15 11.33 -19.58
C SER A 411 7.27 12.38 -19.54
N ASP A 412 8.42 12.04 -18.95
CA ASP A 412 9.57 12.92 -18.76
C ASP A 412 10.91 12.14 -19.00
N PRO A 413 12.09 12.79 -18.92
CA PRO A 413 13.36 12.17 -19.33
C PRO A 413 13.94 11.17 -18.31
N ALA A 414 13.48 11.15 -17.07
CA ALA A 414 14.15 10.48 -15.94
C ALA A 414 14.27 8.96 -16.10
N PHE A 415 13.35 8.32 -16.83
CA PHE A 415 13.39 6.88 -17.11
C PHE A 415 14.74 6.40 -17.68
N THR A 416 15.42 7.25 -18.47
CA THR A 416 16.72 6.88 -19.05
C THR A 416 17.80 6.75 -17.98
N LEU A 417 17.80 7.64 -16.98
CA LEU A 417 18.73 7.57 -15.85
C LEU A 417 18.40 6.38 -14.94
N VAL A 418 17.12 6.18 -14.62
CA VAL A 418 16.65 5.05 -13.80
C VAL A 418 17.13 3.72 -14.39
N ARG A 419 16.95 3.52 -15.71
CA ARG A 419 17.41 2.29 -16.38
C ARG A 419 18.92 2.11 -16.28
N ALA A 420 19.69 3.18 -16.41
CA ALA A 420 21.15 3.13 -16.29
C ALA A 420 21.59 2.83 -14.85
N ALA A 421 20.90 3.39 -13.85
CA ALA A 421 21.15 3.11 -12.44
C ALA A 421 20.88 1.65 -12.08
N VAL A 422 19.75 1.08 -12.55
CA VAL A 422 19.46 -0.35 -12.41
C VAL A 422 20.58 -1.20 -13.02
N ALA A 423 21.01 -0.88 -14.25
CA ALA A 423 22.08 -1.63 -14.92
C ALA A 423 23.43 -1.55 -14.19
N ALA A 424 23.68 -0.47 -13.46
CA ALA A 424 24.89 -0.26 -12.68
C ALA A 424 24.80 -0.78 -11.23
N GLY A 425 23.66 -1.35 -10.81
CA GLY A 425 23.45 -1.81 -9.43
C GLY A 425 23.34 -0.69 -8.41
N ILE A 426 22.98 0.53 -8.85
CA ILE A 426 22.81 1.69 -7.98
C ILE A 426 21.46 1.61 -7.25
N PRO A 427 21.42 1.80 -5.92
CA PRO A 427 20.17 1.87 -5.17
C PRO A 427 19.25 2.98 -5.68
N LEU A 428 17.96 2.68 -5.77
CA LEU A 428 16.91 3.59 -6.20
C LEU A 428 15.90 3.77 -5.07
N VAL A 429 15.61 5.03 -4.72
CA VAL A 429 14.63 5.35 -3.68
C VAL A 429 13.58 6.29 -4.27
N PRO A 430 12.34 5.80 -4.52
CA PRO A 430 11.25 6.68 -4.90
C PRO A 430 10.75 7.45 -3.69
N ILE A 431 10.58 8.77 -3.85
CA ILE A 431 9.93 9.65 -2.89
C ILE A 431 8.53 9.97 -3.45
N PRO A 432 7.45 9.46 -2.84
CA PRO A 432 6.09 9.73 -3.29
C PRO A 432 5.80 11.23 -3.37
N GLY A 433 5.00 11.61 -4.35
CA GLY A 433 4.62 12.99 -4.58
C GLY A 433 3.43 13.12 -5.53
N PRO A 434 3.04 14.36 -5.87
CA PRO A 434 1.84 14.66 -6.63
C PRO A 434 1.86 14.04 -8.03
N SER A 435 0.71 13.57 -8.51
CA SER A 435 0.54 13.04 -9.86
C SER A 435 -0.76 13.57 -10.47
N SER A 436 -0.63 14.42 -11.49
CA SER A 436 -1.80 15.00 -12.18
C SER A 436 -2.70 13.93 -12.79
N ALA A 437 -2.14 12.79 -13.23
CA ALA A 437 -2.91 11.67 -13.75
C ALA A 437 -3.81 11.03 -12.67
N LEU A 438 -3.29 10.82 -11.46
CA LEU A 438 -4.04 10.22 -10.37
C LEU A 438 -5.06 11.20 -9.78
N CYS A 439 -4.67 12.46 -9.55
CA CYS A 439 -5.60 13.49 -9.09
C CYS A 439 -6.79 13.64 -10.05
N ALA A 440 -6.54 13.67 -11.36
CA ALA A 440 -7.60 13.73 -12.37
C ALA A 440 -8.52 12.50 -12.34
N LEU A 441 -7.94 11.31 -12.15
CA LEU A 441 -8.70 10.06 -12.07
C LEU A 441 -9.60 10.06 -10.83
N GLU A 442 -9.09 10.46 -9.67
CA GLU A 442 -9.82 10.52 -8.39
C GLU A 442 -11.06 11.43 -8.50
N VAL A 443 -10.92 12.58 -9.16
CA VAL A 443 -12.05 13.50 -9.35
C VAL A 443 -12.88 13.17 -10.59
N SER A 444 -12.49 12.22 -11.45
CA SER A 444 -13.21 11.96 -12.71
C SER A 444 -14.64 11.42 -12.52
N GLY A 445 -14.89 10.70 -11.42
CA GLY A 445 -16.12 9.94 -11.22
C GLY A 445 -16.20 8.66 -12.06
N LEU A 446 -15.08 8.22 -12.64
CA LEU A 446 -14.97 6.99 -13.44
C LEU A 446 -14.34 5.85 -12.62
N PRO A 447 -14.52 4.57 -13.03
CA PRO A 447 -13.93 3.43 -12.32
C PRO A 447 -12.41 3.55 -12.16
N THR A 448 -11.92 3.30 -10.96
CA THR A 448 -10.50 3.43 -10.58
C THR A 448 -9.83 2.08 -10.27
N ASP A 449 -10.56 0.97 -10.34
CA ASP A 449 -10.05 -0.38 -10.09
C ASP A 449 -8.97 -0.80 -11.10
N ARG A 450 -9.14 -0.39 -12.36
CA ARG A 450 -8.19 -0.61 -13.45
C ARG A 450 -8.19 0.56 -14.42
N PHE A 451 -7.01 1.11 -14.69
CA PHE A 451 -6.84 2.19 -15.66
C PHE A 451 -5.61 1.96 -16.56
N SER A 452 -5.58 2.65 -17.70
CA SER A 452 -4.45 2.73 -18.62
C SER A 452 -4.02 4.20 -18.72
N PHE A 453 -2.78 4.48 -18.39
CA PHE A 453 -2.18 5.79 -18.61
C PHE A 453 -1.49 5.82 -19.98
N GLU A 454 -1.95 6.70 -20.86
CA GLU A 454 -1.50 6.81 -22.25
C GLU A 454 -0.58 8.02 -22.49
N GLY A 455 -0.42 8.88 -21.48
CA GLY A 455 0.35 10.12 -21.60
C GLY A 455 -0.16 11.00 -22.73
N PHE A 456 0.76 11.57 -23.51
CA PHE A 456 0.40 12.41 -24.66
C PHE A 456 0.18 11.57 -25.92
N LEU A 457 -1.00 11.70 -26.52
CA LEU A 457 -1.28 11.10 -27.83
C LEU A 457 -0.36 11.67 -28.93
N PRO A 458 -0.06 10.89 -29.99
CA PRO A 458 0.79 11.34 -31.08
C PRO A 458 0.35 12.68 -31.69
N ARG A 459 1.31 13.55 -32.01
CA ARG A 459 1.03 14.87 -32.60
C ARG A 459 0.41 14.80 -34.00
N ARG A 460 0.77 13.79 -34.80
CA ARG A 460 0.26 13.62 -36.16
C ARG A 460 -1.12 12.96 -36.12
N SER A 461 -2.12 13.60 -36.72
CA SER A 461 -3.52 13.16 -36.72
C SER A 461 -3.70 11.70 -37.12
N SER A 462 -3.05 11.23 -38.18
CA SER A 462 -3.15 9.83 -38.62
C SER A 462 -2.63 8.83 -37.58
N ARG A 463 -1.54 9.15 -36.88
CA ARG A 463 -1.01 8.30 -35.79
C ARG A 463 -1.84 8.41 -34.53
N ARG A 464 -2.41 9.59 -34.25
CA ARG A 464 -3.31 9.80 -33.13
C ARG A 464 -4.55 8.94 -33.25
N ARG A 465 -5.26 9.04 -34.39
CA ARG A 465 -6.43 8.20 -34.66
C ARG A 465 -6.12 6.71 -34.64
N ALA A 466 -4.99 6.29 -35.22
CA ALA A 466 -4.58 4.88 -35.15
C ALA A 466 -4.40 4.41 -33.69
N ARG A 467 -3.77 5.23 -32.83
CA ARG A 467 -3.64 4.90 -31.41
C ARG A 467 -4.98 4.89 -30.68
N ILE A 468 -5.88 5.82 -30.98
CA ILE A 468 -7.22 5.85 -30.37
C ILE A 468 -8.02 4.60 -30.77
N GLU A 469 -7.93 4.16 -32.02
CA GLU A 469 -8.62 2.95 -32.48
C GLU A 469 -8.12 1.69 -31.76
N GLU A 470 -6.82 1.58 -31.46
CA GLU A 470 -6.27 0.48 -30.65
C GLU A 470 -6.87 0.44 -29.23
N LEU A 471 -7.28 1.59 -28.69
CA LEU A 471 -7.86 1.73 -27.35
C LEU A 471 -9.38 1.58 -27.34
N ARG A 472 -10.01 1.41 -28.51
CA ARG A 472 -11.45 1.36 -28.65
C ARG A 472 -12.05 0.27 -27.76
N GLU A 473 -11.55 -0.95 -27.81
CA GLU A 473 -12.12 -2.06 -27.02
C GLU A 473 -11.52 -2.19 -25.61
N ASP A 474 -10.67 -1.24 -25.16
CA ASP A 474 -10.05 -1.34 -23.83
C ASP A 474 -11.10 -1.11 -22.72
N PRO A 475 -11.34 -2.08 -21.82
CA PRO A 475 -12.36 -1.95 -20.77
C PRO A 475 -11.91 -1.10 -19.59
N ARG A 476 -10.65 -0.66 -19.54
CA ARG A 476 -10.08 0.13 -18.44
C ARG A 476 -10.33 1.62 -18.66
N THR A 477 -10.41 2.37 -17.57
CA THR A 477 -10.40 3.84 -17.65
C THR A 477 -9.12 4.34 -18.30
N LEU A 478 -9.21 5.24 -19.26
CA LEU A 478 -8.08 5.76 -20.04
C LEU A 478 -7.72 7.16 -19.58
N ILE A 479 -6.43 7.44 -19.37
CA ILE A 479 -5.93 8.74 -18.92
C ILE A 479 -4.95 9.30 -19.95
N PHE A 480 -5.22 10.53 -20.40
CA PHE A 480 -4.40 11.24 -21.37
C PHE A 480 -3.97 12.61 -20.83
N PHE A 481 -2.74 13.00 -21.15
CA PHE A 481 -2.30 14.39 -21.04
C PHE A 481 -2.51 15.12 -22.36
N GLU A 482 -2.94 16.37 -22.30
CA GLU A 482 -3.06 17.18 -23.50
C GLU A 482 -2.77 18.66 -23.26
N SER A 483 -2.21 19.31 -24.29
CA SER A 483 -1.93 20.74 -24.27
C SER A 483 -3.15 21.55 -24.71
N PRO A 484 -3.29 22.81 -24.30
CA PRO A 484 -4.46 23.63 -24.61
C PRO A 484 -4.67 23.79 -26.12
N HIS A 485 -3.58 23.91 -26.87
CA HIS A 485 -3.59 24.08 -28.33
C HIS A 485 -4.02 22.82 -29.09
N ARG A 486 -4.01 21.65 -28.44
CA ARG A 486 -4.32 20.35 -29.04
C ARG A 486 -5.59 19.72 -28.51
N LEU A 487 -6.09 20.18 -27.35
CA LEU A 487 -7.24 19.61 -26.66
C LEU A 487 -8.45 19.45 -27.58
N ARG A 488 -8.79 20.51 -28.33
CA ARG A 488 -9.93 20.49 -29.27
C ARG A 488 -9.81 19.39 -30.32
N GLU A 489 -8.67 19.29 -30.99
CA GLU A 489 -8.46 18.24 -32.01
C GLU A 489 -8.43 16.84 -31.40
N CYS A 490 -7.85 16.71 -30.20
CA CYS A 490 -7.78 15.46 -29.47
C CYS A 490 -9.17 14.95 -29.10
N LEU A 491 -10.01 15.80 -28.49
CA LEU A 491 -11.39 15.47 -28.13
C LEU A 491 -12.24 15.13 -29.35
N ARG A 492 -12.02 15.81 -30.47
CA ARG A 492 -12.69 15.48 -31.73
C ARG A 492 -12.33 14.07 -32.21
N ASP A 493 -11.04 13.75 -32.32
CA ASP A 493 -10.62 12.41 -32.75
C ASP A 493 -11.07 11.32 -31.74
N LEU A 494 -11.11 11.62 -30.44
CA LEU A 494 -11.63 10.73 -29.40
C LEU A 494 -13.14 10.51 -29.55
N ALA A 495 -13.93 11.57 -29.70
CA ALA A 495 -15.38 11.49 -29.89
C ALA A 495 -15.75 10.73 -31.17
N GLU A 496 -15.04 10.99 -32.28
CA GLU A 496 -15.25 10.30 -33.56
C GLU A 496 -14.99 8.79 -33.47
N SER A 497 -13.98 8.37 -32.70
CA SER A 497 -13.55 6.97 -32.65
C SER A 497 -14.23 6.18 -31.51
N LEU A 498 -14.43 6.81 -30.36
CA LEU A 498 -14.90 6.18 -29.13
C LEU A 498 -16.40 6.42 -28.87
N GLY A 499 -17.01 7.40 -29.53
CA GLY A 499 -18.43 7.75 -29.41
C GLY A 499 -18.76 8.55 -28.14
N GLU A 500 -19.98 8.37 -27.64
CA GLU A 500 -20.56 9.04 -26.46
C GLU A 500 -19.99 8.52 -25.11
N ARG A 501 -18.71 8.16 -25.05
CA ARG A 501 -18.14 7.65 -23.79
C ARG A 501 -18.19 8.71 -22.69
N PRO A 502 -18.59 8.34 -21.46
CA PRO A 502 -18.38 9.17 -20.29
C PRO A 502 -16.90 9.54 -20.16
N ALA A 503 -16.63 10.80 -19.84
CA ALA A 503 -15.29 11.34 -19.72
C ALA A 503 -15.28 12.52 -18.74
N SER A 504 -14.08 12.92 -18.33
CA SER A 504 -13.84 14.13 -17.58
C SER A 504 -12.61 14.87 -18.08
N ILE A 505 -12.63 16.19 -18.01
CA ILE A 505 -11.47 17.05 -18.27
C ILE A 505 -11.15 17.78 -16.98
N SER A 506 -9.93 17.58 -16.47
CA SER A 506 -9.38 18.33 -15.35
C SER A 506 -8.40 19.37 -15.88
N ARG A 507 -8.59 20.63 -15.49
CA ARG A 507 -7.80 21.79 -15.89
C ARG A 507 -7.08 22.36 -14.67
N GLU A 508 -5.81 22.71 -14.85
CA GLU A 508 -5.04 23.49 -13.85
C GLU A 508 -5.10 22.90 -12.43
N LEU A 509 -5.03 21.56 -12.32
CA LEU A 509 -5.07 20.82 -11.06
C LEU A 509 -4.10 21.41 -10.04
N THR A 510 -4.58 21.58 -8.81
CA THR A 510 -3.94 22.22 -7.64
C THR A 510 -3.68 23.71 -7.76
N LYS A 511 -4.02 24.37 -8.88
CA LYS A 511 -3.80 25.81 -9.08
C LYS A 511 -5.06 26.60 -8.76
N LYS A 512 -4.94 27.93 -8.75
CA LYS A 512 -6.04 28.87 -8.42
C LYS A 512 -7.32 28.67 -9.27
N PHE A 513 -7.16 28.23 -10.52
CA PHE A 513 -8.27 28.06 -11.47
C PHE A 513 -8.52 26.57 -11.77
N GLU A 514 -8.32 25.71 -10.76
CA GLU A 514 -8.65 24.30 -10.86
C GLU A 514 -10.12 24.09 -11.23
N GLU A 515 -10.37 23.27 -12.25
CA GLU A 515 -11.72 22.97 -12.72
C GLU A 515 -11.77 21.54 -13.25
N THR A 516 -12.77 20.76 -12.82
CA THR A 516 -13.07 19.44 -13.38
C THR A 516 -14.46 19.43 -13.98
N ARG A 517 -14.56 19.17 -15.28
CA ARG A 517 -15.83 18.98 -15.98
C ARG A 517 -16.04 17.52 -16.35
N ARG A 518 -17.26 17.04 -16.20
CA ARG A 518 -17.67 15.66 -16.51
C ARG A 518 -18.81 15.70 -17.52
N GLY A 519 -18.85 14.72 -18.41
CA GLY A 519 -19.86 14.63 -19.46
C GLY A 519 -19.52 13.49 -20.41
N THR A 520 -20.12 13.49 -21.59
CA THR A 520 -19.68 12.63 -22.70
C THR A 520 -18.59 13.32 -23.52
N LEU A 521 -17.78 12.56 -24.26
CA LEU A 521 -16.77 13.11 -25.17
C LEU A 521 -17.33 14.21 -26.10
N PRO A 522 -18.50 14.06 -26.74
CA PRO A 522 -19.11 15.13 -27.53
C PRO A 522 -19.48 16.36 -26.71
N SER A 523 -20.12 16.20 -25.54
CA SER A 523 -20.49 17.36 -24.69
C SER A 523 -19.27 18.15 -24.21
N LEU A 524 -18.17 17.46 -23.92
CA LEU A 524 -16.91 18.09 -23.50
C LEU A 524 -16.20 18.77 -24.68
N LEU A 525 -16.31 18.21 -25.89
CA LEU A 525 -15.84 18.87 -27.11
C LEU A 525 -16.61 20.17 -27.34
N GLU A 526 -17.94 20.17 -27.26
CA GLU A 526 -18.77 21.38 -27.38
C GLU A 526 -18.35 22.47 -26.40
N TRP A 527 -18.10 22.10 -25.14
CA TRP A 527 -17.59 23.03 -24.14
C TRP A 527 -16.24 23.66 -24.57
N VAL A 528 -15.26 22.85 -24.97
CA VAL A 528 -13.95 23.34 -25.43
C VAL A 528 -14.05 24.19 -26.70
N GLU A 529 -15.07 23.99 -27.52
CA GLU A 529 -15.32 24.83 -28.70
C GLU A 529 -15.97 26.18 -28.36
N SER A 530 -16.77 26.23 -27.28
CA SER A 530 -17.42 27.44 -26.80
C SER A 530 -16.46 28.42 -26.09
N GLU A 531 -15.42 27.90 -25.42
CA GLU A 531 -14.45 28.69 -24.68
C GLU A 531 -13.02 28.21 -24.95
N PRO A 532 -12.10 29.07 -25.45
CA PRO A 532 -10.73 28.65 -25.75
C PRO A 532 -10.00 28.13 -24.50
N PRO A 533 -9.55 26.87 -24.47
CA PRO A 533 -8.90 26.29 -23.30
C PRO A 533 -7.54 26.94 -23.03
N ARG A 534 -7.25 27.25 -21.77
CA ARG A 534 -5.94 27.76 -21.30
C ARG A 534 -5.44 26.93 -20.13
N GLY A 535 -4.12 26.75 -20.04
CA GLY A 535 -3.49 25.96 -18.98
C GLY A 535 -3.28 24.51 -19.39
N GLU A 536 -3.04 23.65 -18.42
CA GLU A 536 -2.72 22.24 -18.61
C GLU A 536 -3.93 21.35 -18.34
N PHE A 537 -4.07 20.27 -19.11
CA PHE A 537 -5.25 19.42 -19.10
C PHE A 537 -4.91 17.94 -18.94
N VAL A 538 -5.72 17.26 -18.13
CA VAL A 538 -5.79 15.80 -18.07
C VAL A 538 -7.19 15.38 -18.51
N VAL A 539 -7.25 14.48 -19.47
CA VAL A 539 -8.51 13.91 -20.00
C VAL A 539 -8.61 12.48 -19.51
N VAL A 540 -9.69 12.16 -18.81
CA VAL A 540 -10.01 10.81 -18.35
C VAL A 540 -11.23 10.33 -19.10
N VAL A 541 -11.17 9.14 -19.70
CA VAL A 541 -12.25 8.57 -20.53
C VAL A 541 -12.60 7.20 -19.99
N ALA A 542 -13.89 6.90 -19.88
CA ALA A 542 -14.37 5.59 -19.47
C ALA A 542 -13.87 4.50 -20.43
N GLY A 543 -13.62 3.31 -19.88
CA GLY A 543 -13.37 2.12 -20.69
C GLY A 543 -14.57 1.74 -21.55
N ALA A 544 -14.35 0.84 -22.50
CA ALA A 544 -15.41 0.22 -23.28
C ALA A 544 -16.43 -0.47 -22.34
N PRO A 545 -17.75 -0.32 -22.58
CA PRO A 545 -18.76 -1.02 -21.80
C PRO A 545 -18.50 -2.52 -21.83
N ARG A 546 -18.40 -3.15 -20.65
CA ARG A 546 -18.36 -4.61 -20.56
C ARG A 546 -19.75 -5.16 -20.91
N ALA A 547 -19.81 -6.15 -21.79
CA ALA A 547 -21.03 -6.87 -22.12
C ALA A 547 -21.70 -7.52 -20.88
N ASP A 548 -20.96 -7.73 -19.79
CA ASP A 548 -21.41 -8.43 -18.59
C ASP A 548 -21.76 -7.52 -17.39
N ALA A 549 -21.88 -6.20 -17.57
CA ALA A 549 -22.36 -5.31 -16.51
C ALA A 549 -23.91 -5.30 -16.42
N GLY A 550 -24.50 -6.48 -16.26
CA GLY A 550 -25.87 -6.64 -15.78
C GLY A 550 -25.93 -6.33 -14.28
N LEU A 551 -25.88 -5.05 -13.92
CA LEU A 551 -26.31 -4.60 -12.60
C LEU A 551 -27.82 -4.38 -12.69
N SER A 552 -28.55 -5.35 -12.14
CA SER A 552 -29.98 -5.30 -11.84
C SER A 552 -30.33 -3.99 -11.15
N ARG A 553 -31.09 -3.14 -11.85
CA ARG A 553 -31.95 -2.14 -11.23
C ARG A 553 -33.19 -2.84 -10.69
N GLU A 554 -33.08 -3.49 -9.53
CA GLU A 554 -34.25 -3.87 -8.73
C GLU A 554 -33.88 -3.70 -7.26
N GLY A 555 -34.66 -2.89 -6.53
CA GLY A 555 -34.57 -2.80 -5.07
C GLY A 555 -34.44 -1.40 -4.45
N VAL A 556 -35.13 -0.39 -4.97
CA VAL A 556 -35.57 0.74 -4.14
C VAL A 556 -37.09 0.83 -4.30
N SER A 557 -37.81 0.01 -3.53
CA SER A 557 -39.22 0.26 -3.27
C SER A 557 -39.30 1.28 -2.14
N GLU A 558 -39.81 2.46 -2.48
CA GLU A 558 -40.31 3.45 -1.55
C GLU A 558 -41.33 2.77 -0.62
N ASN A 559 -41.04 2.74 0.68
CA ASN A 559 -42.07 2.60 1.71
C ASN A 559 -42.16 3.95 2.42
N GLU A 560 -43.02 4.81 1.89
CA GLU A 560 -43.64 5.87 2.67
C GLU A 560 -44.62 5.17 3.63
N GLY A 561 -44.20 5.07 4.90
CA GLY A 561 -45.10 4.73 6.00
C GLY A 561 -45.76 5.99 6.49
N GLU A 562 -47.04 6.13 6.15
CA GLU A 562 -47.98 7.04 6.81
C GLU A 562 -48.00 6.74 8.32
N GLU A 563 -47.67 7.73 9.13
CA GLU A 563 -47.91 7.73 10.58
C GLU A 563 -48.88 8.88 10.86
N GLU A 564 -50.17 8.57 10.97
CA GLU A 564 -51.19 9.44 11.57
C GLU A 564 -51.99 8.65 12.63
N ALA A 565 -52.18 9.33 13.76
CA ALA A 565 -53.06 9.07 14.92
C ALA A 565 -52.55 8.17 16.06
#